data_AF-A0A957HMB0-F1
#
_entry.id   AF-A0A957HMB0-F1
#
_cell.length_a   1.000
_cell.length_b   1.000
_cell.length_c   1.000
_cell.angle_alpha   90.00
_cell.angle_beta   90.00
_cell.angle_gamma   90.00
#
_symmetry.space_group_name_H-M   'P 1'
#
loop_
_entity.id
_entity.type
_entity.pdbx_description
1 polymer ?
#
loop_
_entity_poly.entity_id
_entity_poly.type
_entity_poly.pdbx_seq_one_letter_code
_entity_poly.pdbx_strand_id
1 'polypeptide(L)'
;METIRSLFLMLIVFLILGALFSLPMLLPPLRKWARRSRTNRQISSITFGILTFVILFFGVTWLIFEVSFAIGVEWATYQGESFDNGGGRFYDEALREAFMESKTAIRREFWLRSLSVPSANPLCYTDDPEVCALVDDLESLGGSDISFQFSMLTYLIFLLIPAFFTGYLVQLYTRPNM
;
A
#
# COMPACT_ATOMS: atom_id res chain seq x y z
N MET A 1 26.94 2.99 7.82
CA MET A 1 26.98 1.55 7.47
C MET A 1 25.62 0.86 7.66
N GLU A 2 24.85 1.19 8.69
CA GLU A 2 23.53 0.57 8.97
C GLU A 2 22.48 0.83 7.87
N THR A 3 22.50 2.00 7.24
CA THR A 3 21.61 2.37 6.13
C THR A 3 21.82 1.47 4.90
N ILE A 4 23.07 1.25 4.49
CA ILE A 4 23.42 0.40 3.33
C ILE A 4 22.97 -1.05 3.57
N ARG A 5 23.20 -1.58 4.79
CA ARG A 5 22.74 -2.93 5.16
C ARG A 5 21.22 -3.06 5.06
N SER A 6 20.49 -2.05 5.53
CA SER A 6 19.02 -2.03 5.50
C SER A 6 18.48 -1.99 4.07
N LEU A 7 19.07 -1.14 3.21
CA LEU A 7 18.73 -1.09 1.79
C LEU A 7 19.01 -2.42 1.07
N PHE A 8 20.13 -3.07 1.39
CA PHE A 8 20.47 -4.37 0.82
C PHE A 8 19.50 -5.47 1.23
N LEU A 9 19.13 -5.53 2.51
CA LEU A 9 18.12 -6.49 3.00
C LEU A 9 16.75 -6.24 2.36
N MET A 10 16.34 -4.98 2.26
CA MET A 10 15.10 -4.59 1.59
C MET A 10 15.07 -5.04 0.13
N LEU A 11 16.18 -4.84 -0.60
CA LEU A 11 16.33 -5.30 -1.97
C LEU A 11 16.18 -6.83 -2.08
N ILE A 12 16.82 -7.60 -1.20
CA ILE A 12 16.70 -9.06 -1.17
C ILE A 12 15.24 -9.48 -0.95
N VAL A 13 14.55 -8.87 0.02
CA VAL A 13 13.14 -9.17 0.30
C VAL A 13 12.29 -8.93 -0.95
N PHE A 14 12.50 -7.81 -1.66
CA PHE A 14 11.79 -7.55 -2.90
C PHE A 14 12.09 -8.58 -3.99
N LEU A 15 13.35 -8.99 -4.16
CA LEU A 15 13.69 -10.05 -5.13
C LEU A 15 13.01 -11.38 -4.78
N ILE A 16 12.96 -11.75 -3.49
CA ILE A 16 12.25 -12.94 -3.03
C ILE A 16 10.76 -12.84 -3.35
N LEU A 17 10.12 -11.70 -3.07
CA LEU A 17 8.72 -11.46 -3.41
C LEU A 17 8.48 -11.61 -4.91
N GLY A 18 9.31 -10.98 -5.75
CA GLY A 18 9.21 -11.13 -7.21
C GLY A 18 9.37 -12.59 -7.68
N ALA A 19 10.26 -13.35 -7.05
CA ALA A 19 10.40 -14.77 -7.32
C ALA A 19 9.14 -15.57 -6.94
N LEU A 20 8.55 -15.30 -5.78
CA LEU A 20 7.30 -15.94 -5.34
C LEU A 20 6.15 -15.68 -6.30
N PHE A 21 5.97 -14.43 -6.76
CA PHE A 21 4.93 -14.10 -7.74
C PHE A 21 5.17 -14.70 -9.13
N SER A 22 6.40 -15.11 -9.45
CA SER A 22 6.71 -15.81 -10.71
C SER A 22 6.41 -17.31 -10.66
N LEU A 23 6.22 -17.91 -9.48
CA LEU A 23 5.99 -19.35 -9.30
C LEU A 23 4.79 -19.92 -10.08
N PRO A 24 3.63 -19.24 -10.21
CA PRO A 24 2.52 -19.78 -11.00
C PRO A 24 2.92 -20.07 -12.45
N MET A 25 3.94 -19.39 -12.98
CA MET A 25 4.44 -19.64 -14.33
C MET A 25 5.12 -21.01 -14.50
N LEU A 26 5.52 -21.65 -13.41
CA LEU A 26 6.05 -23.02 -13.42
C LEU A 26 4.94 -24.06 -13.68
N LEU A 27 3.66 -23.69 -13.53
CA LEU A 27 2.54 -24.58 -13.80
C LEU A 27 2.50 -24.93 -15.31
N PRO A 28 2.38 -26.23 -15.66
CA PRO A 28 2.36 -26.69 -17.05
C PRO A 28 1.40 -25.96 -18.00
N PRO A 29 0.13 -25.65 -17.64
CA PRO A 29 -0.80 -25.00 -18.58
C PRO A 29 -0.34 -23.58 -18.96
N LEU A 30 0.08 -22.77 -17.99
CA LEU A 30 0.56 -21.41 -18.21
C LEU A 30 1.87 -21.43 -19.01
N ARG A 31 2.80 -22.32 -18.63
CA ARG A 31 4.08 -22.48 -19.32
C ARG A 31 3.92 -22.90 -20.79
N LYS A 32 3.02 -23.84 -21.07
CA LYS A 32 2.72 -24.29 -22.45
C LYS A 32 2.13 -23.15 -23.28
N TRP A 33 1.20 -22.37 -22.72
CA TRP A 33 0.57 -21.25 -23.41
C TRP A 33 1.59 -20.16 -23.78
N ALA A 34 2.45 -19.78 -22.84
CA ALA A 34 3.45 -18.73 -23.07
C ALA A 34 4.57 -19.15 -24.04
N ARG A 35 4.85 -20.46 -24.15
CA ARG A 35 5.84 -21.00 -25.10
C ARG A 35 5.36 -21.05 -26.55
N ARG A 36 4.05 -20.86 -26.82
CA ARG A 36 3.50 -20.95 -28.19
C ARG A 36 4.04 -19.89 -29.14
N SER A 37 4.32 -18.69 -28.65
CA SER A 37 4.80 -17.58 -29.49
C SER A 37 5.65 -16.60 -28.68
N ARG A 38 6.50 -15.82 -29.38
CA ARG A 38 7.27 -14.73 -28.75
C ARG A 38 6.35 -13.69 -28.11
N THR A 39 5.21 -13.41 -28.75
CA THR A 39 4.18 -12.48 -28.27
C THR A 39 3.55 -12.97 -26.96
N ASN A 40 3.13 -14.24 -26.89
CA ASN A 40 2.50 -14.80 -25.68
C ASN A 40 3.46 -14.74 -24.48
N ARG A 41 4.75 -14.95 -24.71
CA ARG A 41 5.78 -14.79 -23.67
C ARG A 41 5.87 -13.35 -23.16
N GLN A 42 5.88 -12.36 -24.06
CA GLN A 42 5.92 -10.95 -23.66
C GLN A 42 4.65 -10.56 -22.91
N ILE A 43 3.48 -10.97 -23.39
CA ILE A 43 2.21 -10.74 -22.72
C ILE A 43 2.24 -11.34 -21.31
N SER A 44 2.65 -12.61 -21.17
CA SER A 44 2.76 -13.27 -19.86
C SER A 44 3.68 -12.48 -18.92
N SER A 45 4.87 -12.09 -19.39
CA SER A 45 5.84 -11.33 -18.60
C SER A 45 5.27 -9.99 -18.13
N ILE A 46 4.59 -9.25 -19.01
CA ILE A 46 4.00 -7.96 -18.70
C ILE A 46 2.82 -8.13 -17.73
N THR A 47 1.93 -9.09 -17.99
CA THR A 47 0.77 -9.36 -17.13
C THR A 47 1.20 -9.73 -15.72
N PHE A 48 2.16 -10.64 -15.56
CA PHE A 48 2.68 -11.00 -14.24
C PHE A 48 3.40 -9.83 -13.56
N GLY A 49 4.20 -9.05 -14.30
CA GLY A 49 4.83 -7.85 -13.75
C GLY A 49 3.82 -6.82 -13.23
N ILE A 50 2.77 -6.53 -14.01
CA ILE A 50 1.69 -5.62 -13.62
C ILE A 50 0.93 -6.17 -12.42
N LEU A 51 0.57 -7.46 -12.42
CA LEU A 51 -0.13 -8.09 -11.29
C LEU A 51 0.70 -8.03 -10.00
N THR A 52 2.00 -8.35 -10.07
CA THR A 52 2.91 -8.21 -8.92
C THR A 52 2.95 -6.78 -8.42
N PHE A 53 3.09 -5.80 -9.32
CA PHE A 53 3.11 -4.40 -8.96
C PHE A 53 1.82 -3.99 -8.25
N VAL A 54 0.65 -4.32 -8.81
CA VAL A 54 -0.66 -3.97 -8.26
C VAL A 54 -0.85 -4.60 -6.88
N ILE A 55 -0.58 -5.90 -6.73
CA ILE A 55 -0.76 -6.60 -5.46
C ILE A 55 0.16 -6.03 -4.38
N LEU A 56 1.43 -5.80 -4.71
CA LEU A 56 2.38 -5.24 -3.75
C LEU A 56 2.07 -3.77 -3.44
N PHE A 57 1.62 -2.98 -4.42
CA PHE A 57 1.22 -1.60 -4.20
C PHE A 57 0.06 -1.51 -3.19
N PHE A 58 -1.03 -2.23 -3.43
CA PHE A 58 -2.17 -2.24 -2.50
C PHE A 58 -1.80 -2.85 -1.14
N GLY A 59 -0.97 -3.90 -1.11
CA GLY A 59 -0.52 -4.51 0.15
C GLY A 59 0.39 -3.60 0.99
N VAL A 60 1.36 -2.94 0.36
CA VAL A 60 2.29 -2.03 1.05
C VAL A 60 1.58 -0.76 1.49
N THR A 61 0.73 -0.17 0.64
CA THR A 61 -0.06 1.02 1.02
C THR A 61 -1.01 0.71 2.17
N TRP A 62 -1.70 -0.44 2.14
CA TRP A 62 -2.51 -0.91 3.25
C TRP A 62 -1.69 -1.10 4.54
N LEU A 63 -0.52 -1.73 4.46
CA LEU A 63 0.32 -1.98 5.64
C LEU A 63 0.88 -0.68 6.24
N ILE A 64 1.36 0.24 5.40
CA ILE A 64 1.83 1.57 5.85
C ILE A 64 0.68 2.30 6.53
N PHE A 65 -0.49 2.30 5.89
CA PHE A 65 -1.69 2.91 6.45
C PHE A 65 -2.05 2.29 7.82
N GLU A 66 -2.11 0.96 7.95
CA GLU A 66 -2.43 0.29 9.22
C GLU A 66 -1.44 0.67 10.33
N VAL A 67 -0.15 0.72 10.02
CA VAL A 67 0.88 1.13 10.98
C VAL A 67 0.69 2.59 11.39
N SER A 68 0.47 3.49 10.43
CA SER A 68 0.24 4.92 10.71
C SER A 68 -1.07 5.15 11.47
N PHE A 69 -2.13 4.43 11.14
CA PHE A 69 -3.43 4.52 11.83
C PHE A 69 -3.33 4.00 13.27
N ALA A 70 -2.67 2.86 13.49
CA ALA A 70 -2.48 2.31 14.82
C ALA A 70 -1.60 3.20 15.73
N ILE A 71 -0.51 3.75 15.18
CA ILE A 71 0.42 4.58 15.95
C ILE A 71 -0.10 6.01 16.12
N GLY A 72 -0.67 6.61 15.07
CA GLY A 72 -1.09 8.00 15.06
C GLY A 72 -2.48 8.20 15.66
N VAL A 73 -3.47 7.46 15.14
CA VAL A 73 -4.88 7.66 15.50
C VAL A 73 -5.24 6.84 16.73
N GLU A 74 -5.07 5.52 16.70
CA GLU A 74 -5.50 4.67 17.82
C GLU A 74 -4.75 5.02 19.11
N TRP A 75 -3.43 5.15 19.06
CA TRP A 75 -2.64 5.46 20.25
C TRP A 75 -3.00 6.82 20.87
N ALA A 76 -3.21 7.86 20.05
CA ALA A 76 -3.63 9.17 20.53
C ALA A 76 -5.04 9.15 21.12
N THR A 77 -5.99 8.45 20.47
CA THR A 77 -7.35 8.26 21.00
C THR A 77 -7.36 7.49 22.32
N TYR A 78 -6.46 6.51 22.50
CA TYR A 78 -6.38 5.70 23.72
C TYR A 78 -5.73 6.43 24.90
N GLN A 79 -4.71 7.26 24.67
CA GLN A 79 -4.01 7.95 25.76
C GLN A 79 -4.71 9.22 26.25
N GLY A 80 -5.74 9.70 25.53
CA GLY A 80 -6.38 10.98 25.85
C GLY A 80 -5.41 12.16 25.71
N GLU A 81 -4.26 11.95 25.07
CA GLU A 81 -3.31 13.00 24.77
C GLU A 81 -3.89 13.85 23.65
N SER A 82 -4.17 15.12 23.98
CA SER A 82 -4.48 16.14 23.01
C SER A 82 -3.32 16.25 22.01
N PHE A 83 -3.62 16.24 20.71
CA PHE A 83 -2.70 16.72 19.69
C PHE A 83 -2.45 18.21 19.95
N ASP A 84 -1.45 18.48 20.80
CA ASP A 84 -1.22 19.79 21.37
C ASP A 84 -0.46 20.66 20.38
N ASN A 85 -1.20 21.18 19.39
CA ASN A 85 -0.88 22.43 18.69
C ASN A 85 -2.14 23.32 18.50
N GLY A 86 -3.26 22.99 19.15
CA GLY A 86 -4.49 23.77 19.00
C GLY A 86 -5.67 23.33 19.86
N GLY A 87 -5.48 23.10 21.16
CA GLY A 87 -6.57 23.21 22.16
C GLY A 87 -7.75 22.23 22.07
N GLY A 88 -7.67 21.16 21.27
CA GLY A 88 -8.70 20.11 21.17
C GLY A 88 -8.49 19.00 22.18
N ARG A 89 -9.12 19.11 23.34
CA ARG A 89 -9.24 18.01 24.32
C ARG A 89 -10.20 16.95 23.75
N PHE A 90 -9.73 15.75 23.39
CA PHE A 90 -10.60 14.57 23.22
C PHE A 90 -11.14 14.17 24.61
N TYR A 91 -12.11 14.91 25.12
CA TYR A 91 -12.77 14.65 26.41
C TYR A 91 -14.17 14.04 26.25
N ASP A 92 -14.60 13.79 25.01
CA ASP A 92 -15.93 13.26 24.78
C ASP A 92 -15.88 11.74 24.66
N GLU A 93 -16.25 11.05 25.73
CA GLU A 93 -16.45 9.60 25.76
C GLU A 93 -17.35 9.16 24.59
N ALA A 94 -18.31 10.00 24.19
CA ALA A 94 -19.19 9.76 23.05
C ALA A 94 -18.45 9.74 21.71
N LEU A 95 -17.42 10.57 21.52
CA LEU A 95 -16.60 10.57 20.31
C LEU A 95 -15.71 9.32 20.25
N ARG A 96 -15.19 8.87 21.40
CA ARG A 96 -14.45 7.61 21.48
C ARG A 96 -15.35 6.41 21.18
N GLU A 97 -16.57 6.41 21.70
CA GLU A 97 -17.57 5.37 21.46
C GLU A 97 -17.97 5.33 19.97
N ALA A 98 -18.26 6.49 19.37
CA ALA A 98 -18.54 6.62 17.94
C ALA A 98 -17.35 6.18 17.06
N PHE A 99 -16.11 6.51 17.44
CA PHE A 99 -14.92 6.05 16.74
C PHE A 99 -14.77 4.53 16.81
N MET A 100 -15.03 3.92 17.96
CA MET A 100 -14.93 2.47 18.14
C MET A 100 -16.04 1.73 17.39
N GLU A 101 -17.25 2.30 17.32
CA GLU A 101 -18.37 1.76 16.54
C GLU A 101 -18.08 1.80 15.03
N SER A 102 -17.59 2.94 14.53
CA SER A 102 -17.33 3.18 13.11
C SER A 102 -15.90 2.88 12.68
N LYS A 103 -15.10 2.21 13.52
CA LYS A 103 -13.65 2.02 13.34
C LYS A 103 -13.28 1.44 11.97
N THR A 104 -14.03 0.45 11.50
CA THR A 104 -13.77 -0.22 10.21
C THR A 104 -14.09 0.69 9.01
N ALA A 105 -15.15 1.49 9.11
CA ALA A 105 -15.54 2.45 8.07
C ALA A 105 -14.53 3.60 8.00
N ILE A 106 -14.16 4.19 9.15
CA ILE A 106 -13.12 5.22 9.26
C ILE A 106 -11.81 4.74 8.68
N ARG A 107 -11.39 3.52 9.06
CA ARG A 107 -10.16 2.89 8.56
C ARG A 107 -10.17 2.74 7.03
N ARG A 108 -11.29 2.31 6.47
CA ARG A 108 -11.44 2.17 5.02
C ARG A 108 -11.41 3.52 4.31
N GLU A 109 -12.13 4.50 4.82
CA GLU A 109 -12.19 5.86 4.27
C GLU A 109 -10.80 6.49 4.23
N PHE A 110 -10.08 6.44 5.35
CA PHE A 110 -8.73 6.99 5.49
C PHE A 110 -7.73 6.31 4.54
N TRP A 111 -7.80 4.98 4.38
CA TRP A 111 -6.99 4.27 3.40
C TRP A 111 -7.31 4.71 1.97
N LEU A 112 -8.59 4.80 1.59
CA LEU A 112 -8.98 5.21 0.24
C LEU A 112 -8.55 6.65 -0.09
N ARG A 113 -8.67 7.56 0.88
CA ARG A 113 -8.16 8.94 0.74
C ARG A 113 -6.64 8.97 0.57
N SER A 114 -5.90 8.13 1.30
CA SER A 114 -4.44 8.02 1.17
C SER A 114 -3.96 7.53 -0.21
N LEU A 115 -4.82 6.86 -0.97
CA LEU A 115 -4.56 6.43 -2.34
C LEU A 115 -4.87 7.52 -3.38
N SER A 116 -5.59 8.56 -2.99
CA SER A 116 -6.01 9.66 -3.86
C SER A 116 -5.01 10.83 -3.81
N VAL A 117 -4.99 11.63 -4.87
CA VAL A 117 -4.21 12.86 -4.87
C VAL A 117 -4.88 13.83 -3.90
N PRO A 118 -4.15 14.45 -2.96
CA PRO A 118 -4.76 15.39 -2.04
C PRO A 118 -5.38 16.52 -2.85
N SER A 119 -6.65 16.76 -2.54
CA SER A 119 -7.46 17.76 -3.20
C SER A 119 -8.04 18.66 -2.15
N ALA A 120 -8.35 19.90 -2.53
CA ALA A 120 -8.94 20.86 -1.60
C ALA A 120 -10.33 20.42 -1.08
N ASN A 121 -10.97 19.43 -1.74
CA ASN A 121 -12.27 18.88 -1.36
C ASN A 121 -12.16 17.34 -1.34
N PRO A 122 -11.78 16.73 -0.20
CA PRO A 122 -11.64 15.28 -0.12
C PRO A 122 -12.97 14.61 -0.48
N LEU A 123 -12.91 13.63 -1.38
CA LEU A 123 -14.07 12.81 -1.72
C LEU A 123 -14.38 11.89 -0.54
N CYS A 124 -15.67 11.77 -0.21
CA CYS A 124 -16.17 10.78 0.74
C CYS A 124 -16.40 9.46 0.00
N TYR A 125 -15.67 8.40 0.35
CA TYR A 125 -15.72 7.10 -0.35
C TYR A 125 -16.63 6.06 0.31
N THR A 126 -17.01 6.28 1.56
CA THR A 126 -17.85 5.37 2.36
C THR A 126 -19.34 5.69 2.31
N ASP A 127 -19.72 6.76 1.59
CA ASP A 127 -21.10 7.31 1.50
C ASP A 127 -21.72 7.65 2.87
N ASP A 128 -20.91 7.67 3.93
CA ASP A 128 -21.32 7.99 5.30
C ASP A 128 -20.74 9.38 5.69
N PRO A 129 -21.61 10.41 5.80
CA PRO A 129 -21.15 11.76 6.07
C PRO A 129 -20.54 11.91 7.46
N GLU A 130 -20.94 11.08 8.45
CA GLU A 130 -20.39 11.15 9.80
C GLU A 130 -18.96 10.58 9.83
N VAL A 131 -18.74 9.45 9.14
CA VAL A 131 -17.39 8.87 8.97
C VAL A 131 -16.47 9.85 8.25
N CYS A 132 -16.95 10.49 7.20
CA CYS A 132 -16.16 11.43 6.42
C CYS A 132 -15.81 12.70 7.21
N ALA A 133 -16.75 13.26 7.97
CA ALA A 133 -16.48 14.39 8.86
C ALA A 133 -15.46 14.03 9.95
N LEU A 134 -15.58 12.83 10.54
CA LEU A 134 -14.63 12.36 11.55
C LEU A 134 -13.23 12.15 10.97
N VAL A 135 -13.11 11.69 9.72
CA VAL A 135 -11.83 11.57 9.03
C VAL A 135 -11.24 12.95 8.72
N ASP A 136 -12.05 13.92 8.29
CA ASP A 136 -11.61 15.31 8.05
C ASP A 136 -11.00 15.91 9.32
N ASP A 137 -11.65 15.70 10.47
CA ASP A 137 -11.15 16.15 11.77
C ASP A 137 -9.81 15.50 12.12
N LEU A 138 -9.68 14.18 11.92
CA LEU A 138 -8.43 13.44 12.18
C LEU A 138 -7.29 13.85 11.25
N GLU A 139 -7.56 14.10 9.97
CA GLU A 139 -6.56 14.59 8.99
C GLU A 139 -6.05 15.99 9.37
N SER A 140 -6.94 16.87 9.86
CA SER A 140 -6.56 18.21 10.31
C SER A 140 -5.57 18.20 11.49
N LEU A 141 -5.60 17.15 12.31
CA LEU A 141 -4.71 16.96 13.46
C LEU A 141 -3.36 16.31 13.08
N GLY A 142 -3.31 15.61 11.94
CA GLY A 142 -2.23 14.70 11.55
C GLY A 142 -1.00 15.31 10.87
N GLY A 143 -0.98 16.61 10.56
CA GLY A 143 0.22 17.36 10.18
C GLY A 143 1.08 16.80 9.02
N SER A 144 0.86 17.33 7.82
CA SER A 144 1.73 17.36 6.61
C SER A 144 1.70 16.17 5.64
N ASP A 145 0.74 16.25 4.70
CA ASP A 145 0.61 15.46 3.47
C ASP A 145 1.90 15.32 2.63
N ILE A 146 2.83 16.26 2.76
CA ILE A 146 4.03 16.35 1.92
C ILE A 146 5.04 15.22 2.23
N SER A 147 5.20 14.84 3.51
CA SER A 147 6.13 13.78 3.92
C SER A 147 5.66 12.38 3.46
N PHE A 148 4.35 12.18 3.44
CA PHE A 148 3.70 10.97 2.94
C PHE A 148 3.84 10.83 1.42
N GLN A 149 3.69 11.92 0.66
CA GLN A 149 3.83 11.92 -0.80
C GLN A 149 5.25 11.57 -1.28
N PHE A 150 6.29 12.17 -0.70
CA PHE A 150 7.68 11.84 -1.03
C PHE A 150 8.01 10.38 -0.71
N SER A 151 7.40 9.86 0.37
CA SER A 151 7.51 8.46 0.77
C SER A 151 6.81 7.55 -0.25
N MET A 152 5.61 7.90 -0.72
CA MET A 152 4.88 7.16 -1.76
C MET A 152 5.66 7.02 -3.06
N LEU A 153 6.29 8.09 -3.56
CA LEU A 153 7.09 8.03 -4.79
C LEU A 153 8.31 7.12 -4.62
N THR A 154 8.94 7.16 -3.46
CA THR A 154 10.05 6.27 -3.12
C THR A 154 9.59 4.81 -3.10
N TYR A 155 8.45 4.50 -2.46
CA TYR A 155 7.86 3.15 -2.46
C TYR A 155 7.49 2.69 -3.87
N LEU A 156 6.93 3.55 -4.72
CA LEU A 156 6.62 3.23 -6.11
C LEU A 156 7.87 2.74 -6.86
N ILE A 157 9.01 3.43 -6.72
CA ILE A 157 10.27 3.02 -7.34
C ILE A 157 10.71 1.65 -6.83
N PHE A 158 10.64 1.41 -5.51
CA PHE A 158 11.00 0.12 -4.93
C PHE A 158 10.08 -1.01 -5.38
N LEU A 159 8.78 -0.76 -5.56
CA LEU A 159 7.80 -1.72 -6.04
C LEU A 159 7.98 -2.10 -7.51
N LEU A 160 8.66 -1.28 -8.31
CA LEU A 160 9.02 -1.63 -9.68
C LEU A 160 10.06 -2.77 -9.72
N ILE A 161 10.98 -2.84 -8.75
CA ILE A 161 12.02 -3.88 -8.69
C ILE A 161 11.44 -5.31 -8.70
N PRO A 162 10.55 -5.71 -7.76
CA PRO A 162 9.95 -7.03 -7.77
C PRO A 162 9.09 -7.28 -9.01
N ALA A 163 8.41 -6.25 -9.54
CA ALA A 163 7.58 -6.35 -10.75
C ALA A 163 8.43 -6.68 -11.99
N PHE A 164 9.51 -5.92 -12.22
CA PHE A 164 10.46 -6.17 -13.30
C PHE A 164 11.15 -7.54 -13.13
N PHE A 165 11.55 -7.88 -11.90
CA PHE A 165 12.18 -9.16 -11.62
C PHE A 165 11.23 -10.34 -11.87
N THR A 166 9.95 -10.21 -11.52
CA THR A 166 8.91 -11.22 -11.83
C THR A 166 8.81 -11.41 -13.34
N GLY A 167 8.67 -10.32 -14.11
CA GLY A 167 8.59 -10.40 -15.56
C GLY A 167 9.83 -11.05 -16.19
N TYR A 168 11.02 -10.67 -15.71
CA TYR A 168 12.28 -11.28 -16.13
C TYR A 168 12.31 -12.79 -15.88
N LEU A 169 11.93 -13.25 -14.68
CA LEU A 169 11.87 -14.68 -14.36
C LEU A 169 10.84 -15.43 -15.22
N VAL A 170 9.66 -14.85 -15.43
CA VAL A 170 8.64 -15.40 -16.34
C VAL A 170 9.21 -15.56 -17.76
N GLN A 171 9.95 -14.58 -18.24
CA GLN A 171 10.60 -14.65 -19.54
C GLN A 171 11.69 -15.74 -19.59
N LEU A 172 12.41 -15.98 -18.50
CA LEU A 172 13.39 -17.07 -18.41
C LEU A 172 12.73 -18.45 -18.42
N TYR A 173 11.69 -18.68 -17.60
CA TYR A 173 10.99 -19.98 -17.50
C TYR A 173 10.32 -20.43 -18.80
N THR A 174 9.99 -19.46 -19.65
CA THR A 174 9.29 -19.65 -20.93
C THR A 174 10.23 -19.66 -22.12
N ARG A 175 11.55 -19.51 -21.94
CA ARG A 175 12.48 -19.78 -23.04
C ARG A 175 12.34 -21.26 -23.48
N PRO A 176 12.31 -21.53 -24.80
CA PRO A 176 12.49 -22.89 -25.27
C PRO A 176 13.90 -23.34 -24.82
N ASN A 177 14.00 -24.56 -24.27
CA ASN A 177 15.30 -25.16 -24.03
C ASN A 177 15.92 -25.35 -25.42
N MET A 178 17.07 -24.71 -25.66
CA MET A 178 17.89 -25.01 -26.84
C MET A 178 18.41 -26.44 -26.74
#